data_AF-A0A1Y2AHE7-F1
#
_entry.id   AF-A0A1Y2AHE7-F1
#
_cell.length_a   1.000
_cell.length_b   1.000
_cell.length_c   1.000
_cell.angle_alpha   90.00
_cell.angle_beta   90.00
_cell.angle_gamma   90.00
#
_symmetry.space_group_name_H-M   'P 1'
#
loop_
_entity.id
_entity.type
_entity.pdbx_description
1 polymer ?
#
loop_
_entity_poly.entity_id
_entity_poly.type
_entity_poly.pdbx_seq_one_letter_code
_entity_poly.pdbx_strand_id
1 'polypeptide(L)'
;MPRHAGPAARQRSSTQTKKEKEKAKSAQETRILDEQEQEAEIKHLRRQNRRDNEQNHYTLDAGVSVVLLLSFIHFLRQIDDGSLPLIILCLLQTLLLPLSLTPSRIPPLSALTTRYHQLIVLTQLVIFVLAYIAIGQDKSFVRVARWALPELVTGAVEIARRGERGMEKRLKELEALRYNAKGP
;
A
#
# COMPACT_ATOMS: atom_id res chain seq x y z
N MET A 1 26.37 -67.73 -8.22
CA MET A 1 26.44 -66.26 -8.21
C MET A 1 25.22 -65.67 -7.52
N PRO A 2 25.33 -65.18 -6.27
CA PRO A 2 24.31 -64.35 -5.63
C PRO A 2 24.74 -62.87 -5.57
N ARG A 3 23.81 -61.95 -5.85
CA ARG A 3 23.99 -60.49 -5.83
C ARG A 3 24.02 -59.96 -4.39
N HIS A 4 25.00 -59.12 -4.08
CA HIS A 4 25.07 -58.31 -2.85
C HIS A 4 23.97 -57.24 -2.84
N ALA A 5 23.18 -57.19 -1.76
CA ALA A 5 22.31 -56.06 -1.44
C ALA A 5 23.11 -55.02 -0.64
N GLY A 6 23.13 -53.77 -1.12
CA GLY A 6 23.77 -52.65 -0.43
C GLY A 6 22.97 -52.13 0.78
N PRO A 7 23.60 -51.39 1.71
CA PRO A 7 22.97 -50.92 2.93
C PRO A 7 21.96 -49.81 2.66
N ALA A 8 20.77 -49.95 3.23
CA ALA A 8 19.71 -48.94 3.19
C ALA A 8 20.13 -47.66 3.94
N ALA A 9 20.13 -46.52 3.24
CA ALA A 9 20.35 -45.21 3.82
C ALA A 9 19.24 -44.89 4.84
N ARG A 10 19.64 -44.70 6.09
CA ARG A 10 18.77 -44.36 7.22
C ARG A 10 18.15 -42.97 7.00
N GLN A 11 16.90 -42.93 6.53
CA GLN A 11 16.14 -41.69 6.39
C GLN A 11 15.88 -41.07 7.77
N ARG A 12 16.43 -39.89 8.04
CA ARG A 12 16.08 -39.08 9.22
C ARG A 12 14.66 -38.56 9.03
N SER A 13 13.77 -38.81 10.00
CA SER A 13 12.38 -38.40 9.89
C SER A 13 12.26 -36.87 9.91
N SER A 14 11.39 -36.34 9.05
CA SER A 14 11.06 -34.92 8.90
C SER A 14 10.61 -34.24 10.20
N THR A 15 10.27 -35.02 11.22
CA THR A 15 9.86 -34.57 12.54
C THR A 15 11.03 -34.03 13.38
N GLN A 16 12.26 -34.54 13.18
CA GLN A 16 13.44 -34.03 13.91
C GLN A 16 13.91 -32.67 13.40
N THR A 17 13.87 -32.44 12.07
CA THR A 17 14.26 -31.16 11.46
C THR A 17 13.33 -30.01 11.86
N LYS A 18 12.06 -30.30 12.16
CA LYS A 18 11.07 -29.27 12.56
C LYS A 18 11.29 -28.78 14.00
N LYS A 19 11.62 -29.69 14.93
CA LYS A 19 11.94 -29.34 16.32
C LYS A 19 13.25 -28.58 16.47
N GLU A 20 14.25 -28.87 15.63
CA GLU A 20 15.53 -28.13 15.62
C GLU A 20 15.36 -26.71 15.08
N LYS A 21 14.50 -26.52 14.06
CA LYS A 21 14.15 -25.19 13.53
C LYS A 21 13.32 -24.35 14.50
N GLU A 22 12.42 -24.97 15.28
CA GLU A 22 11.66 -24.28 16.34
C GLU A 22 12.55 -23.90 17.53
N LYS A 23 13.49 -24.77 17.94
CA LYS A 23 14.50 -24.43 18.96
C LYS A 23 15.47 -23.34 18.49
N ALA A 24 15.87 -23.35 17.21
CA ALA A 24 16.72 -22.30 16.64
C ALA A 24 15.97 -20.95 16.54
N LYS A 25 14.66 -20.96 16.24
CA LYS A 25 13.82 -19.75 16.29
C LYS A 25 13.67 -19.22 17.72
N SER A 26 13.43 -20.08 18.71
CA SER A 26 13.28 -19.63 20.11
C SER A 26 14.61 -19.20 20.76
N ALA A 27 15.74 -19.76 20.31
CA ALA A 27 17.08 -19.33 20.75
C ALA A 27 17.50 -17.99 20.13
N GLN A 28 16.94 -17.62 18.97
CA GLN A 28 17.16 -16.32 18.35
C GLN A 28 16.28 -15.22 18.97
N GLU A 29 15.13 -15.59 19.57
CA GLU A 29 14.26 -14.69 20.35
C GLU A 29 14.81 -14.31 21.73
N THR A 30 15.86 -14.97 22.22
CA THR A 30 16.46 -14.73 23.54
C THR A 30 17.91 -14.25 23.46
N ARG A 31 18.31 -13.63 22.34
CA ARG A 31 19.50 -12.80 22.34
C ARG A 31 19.12 -11.48 23.02
N ILE A 32 19.39 -11.38 24.31
CA ILE A 32 19.37 -10.13 25.06
C ILE A 32 20.38 -9.21 24.37
N LEU A 33 19.93 -8.40 23.41
CA LEU A 33 20.75 -7.34 22.83
C LEU A 33 21.09 -6.36 23.95
N ASP A 34 22.33 -5.90 23.98
CA ASP A 34 22.74 -4.82 24.86
C ASP A 34 21.85 -3.59 24.59
N GLU A 35 21.44 -2.84 25.62
CA GLU A 35 20.42 -1.78 25.47
C GLU A 35 20.84 -0.73 24.41
N GLN A 36 22.14 -0.53 24.25
CA GLN A 36 22.74 0.36 23.26
C GLN A 36 22.63 -0.20 21.83
N GLU A 37 22.81 -1.50 21.63
CA GLU A 37 22.63 -2.15 20.33
C GLU A 37 21.16 -2.12 19.92
N GLN A 38 20.24 -2.34 20.86
CA GLN A 38 18.81 -2.29 20.59
C GLN A 38 18.34 -0.87 20.23
N GLU A 39 18.89 0.16 20.86
CA GLU A 39 18.59 1.56 20.50
C GLU A 39 19.16 1.95 19.13
N ALA A 40 20.37 1.49 18.82
CA ALA A 40 20.95 1.66 17.49
C ALA A 40 20.09 0.97 16.42
N GLU A 41 19.58 -0.22 16.71
CA GLU A 41 18.69 -0.98 15.81
C GLU A 41 17.34 -0.27 15.62
N ILE A 42 16.68 0.20 16.68
CA ILE A 42 15.43 0.97 16.57
C ILE A 42 15.64 2.26 15.76
N LYS A 43 16.74 2.97 16.01
CA LYS A 43 17.07 4.19 15.26
C LYS A 43 17.35 3.88 13.80
N HIS A 44 18.01 2.77 13.51
CA HIS A 44 18.23 2.27 12.16
C HIS A 44 16.90 1.94 11.48
N LEU A 45 16.02 1.17 12.13
CA LEU A 45 14.69 0.80 11.62
C LEU A 45 13.81 2.02 11.36
N ARG A 46 13.83 3.05 12.22
CA ARG A 46 13.12 4.31 11.98
C ARG A 46 13.64 5.06 10.76
N ARG A 47 14.96 5.10 10.56
CA ARG A 47 15.57 5.75 9.39
C ARG A 47 15.24 5.00 8.11
N GLN A 48 15.29 3.67 8.15
CA GLN A 48 14.93 2.82 7.02
C GLN A 48 13.45 3.00 6.65
N ASN A 49 12.54 2.89 7.62
CA ASN A 49 11.11 3.08 7.39
C ASN A 49 10.79 4.48 6.82
N ARG A 50 11.46 5.53 7.28
CA ARG A 50 11.29 6.88 6.68
C ARG A 50 11.72 6.92 5.21
N ARG A 51 12.87 6.35 4.87
CA ARG A 51 13.36 6.30 3.48
C ARG A 51 12.42 5.49 2.58
N ASP A 52 11.97 4.35 3.07
CA ASP A 52 11.05 3.47 2.34
C ASP A 52 9.70 4.18 2.10
N ASN A 53 9.17 4.89 3.10
CA ASN A 53 7.94 5.67 2.95
C ASN A 53 8.12 6.84 1.98
N GLU A 54 9.23 7.57 2.06
CA GLU A 54 9.54 8.64 1.09
C GLU A 54 9.58 8.10 -0.34
N GLN A 55 10.28 6.99 -0.58
CA GLN A 55 10.33 6.34 -1.89
C GLN A 55 8.95 5.88 -2.37
N ASN A 56 8.13 5.31 -1.47
CA ASN A 56 6.76 4.93 -1.76
C ASN A 56 5.92 6.16 -2.15
N HIS A 57 6.05 7.28 -1.44
CA HIS A 57 5.38 8.55 -1.78
C HIS A 57 5.77 9.04 -3.17
N TYR A 58 7.06 9.01 -3.53
CA TYR A 58 7.51 9.36 -4.89
C TYR A 58 6.86 8.50 -5.96
N THR A 59 6.83 7.18 -5.74
CA THR A 59 6.29 6.21 -6.71
C THR A 59 4.78 6.39 -6.88
N LEU A 60 4.05 6.55 -5.78
CA LEU A 60 2.60 6.77 -5.79
C LEU A 60 2.25 8.11 -6.42
N ASP A 61 2.95 9.19 -6.07
CA ASP A 61 2.70 10.52 -6.64
C ASP A 61 2.99 10.55 -8.15
N ALA A 62 4.01 9.83 -8.62
CA ALA A 62 4.27 9.69 -10.05
C ALA A 62 3.12 8.95 -10.75
N GLY A 63 2.61 7.87 -10.14
CA GLY A 63 1.44 7.14 -10.64
C GLY A 63 0.19 8.03 -10.71
N VAL A 64 -0.11 8.79 -9.65
CA VAL A 64 -1.21 9.76 -9.62
C VAL A 64 -1.04 10.82 -10.70
N SER A 65 0.18 11.31 -10.92
CA SER A 65 0.49 12.33 -11.94
C SER A 65 0.26 11.83 -13.36
N VAL A 66 0.67 10.59 -13.66
CA VAL A 66 0.41 9.94 -14.95
C VAL A 66 -1.10 9.76 -15.17
N VAL A 67 -1.81 9.30 -14.15
CA VAL A 67 -3.26 9.08 -14.22
C VAL A 67 -4.00 10.40 -14.36
N LEU A 68 -3.56 11.46 -13.68
CA LEU A 68 -4.10 12.81 -13.84
C LEU A 68 -3.99 13.30 -15.28
N LEU A 69 -2.84 13.11 -15.92
CA LEU A 69 -2.65 13.45 -17.34
C LEU A 69 -3.60 12.65 -18.23
N LEU A 70 -3.71 11.34 -18.01
CA LEU A 70 -4.61 10.47 -18.78
C LEU A 70 -6.09 10.86 -18.58
N SER A 71 -6.50 11.19 -17.35
CA SER A 71 -7.83 11.68 -17.02
C SER A 71 -8.12 13.02 -17.68
N PHE A 72 -7.14 13.92 -17.74
CA PHE A 72 -7.28 15.19 -18.44
C PHE A 72 -7.46 14.99 -19.96
N ILE A 73 -6.68 14.11 -20.58
CA ILE A 73 -6.87 13.75 -22.00
C ILE A 73 -8.26 13.12 -22.23
N HIS A 74 -8.70 12.26 -21.31
CA HIS A 74 -10.03 11.64 -21.37
C HIS A 74 -11.15 12.69 -21.23
N PHE A 75 -10.98 13.68 -20.36
CA PHE A 75 -11.89 14.82 -20.22
C PHE A 75 -12.03 15.62 -21.51
N LEU A 76 -10.92 15.95 -22.17
CA LEU A 76 -10.95 16.66 -23.46
C LEU A 76 -11.72 15.87 -24.52
N ARG A 77 -11.51 14.56 -24.62
CA ARG A 77 -12.28 13.69 -25.52
C ARG A 77 -13.77 13.64 -25.16
N GLN A 78 -14.11 13.68 -23.88
CA GLN A 78 -15.51 13.65 -23.45
C GLN A 78 -16.24 14.95 -23.80
N ILE A 79 -15.53 16.09 -23.88
CA ILE A 79 -16.08 17.34 -24.40
C ILE A 79 -16.49 17.17 -25.86
N ASP A 80 -15.64 16.52 -26.67
CA ASP A 80 -15.92 16.27 -28.09
C ASP A 80 -17.14 15.34 -28.27
N ASP A 81 -17.32 14.36 -27.39
CA ASP A 81 -18.48 13.43 -27.39
C ASP A 81 -19.81 14.13 -27.01
N GLY A 82 -19.78 15.33 -26.42
CA GLY A 82 -20.96 16.19 -26.18
C GLY A 82 -21.92 15.75 -25.05
N SER A 83 -21.64 14.66 -24.34
CA SER A 83 -22.50 14.16 -23.27
C SER A 83 -22.27 14.89 -21.94
N LEU A 84 -23.05 15.94 -21.68
CA LEU A 84 -22.99 16.76 -20.45
C LEU A 84 -22.82 15.99 -19.12
N PRO A 85 -23.61 14.93 -18.80
CA PRO A 85 -23.46 14.24 -17.52
C PRO A 85 -22.08 13.57 -17.36
N LEU A 86 -21.55 12.96 -18.42
CA LEU A 86 -20.23 12.33 -18.39
C LEU A 86 -19.10 13.38 -18.32
N ILE A 87 -19.27 14.54 -18.94
CA ILE A 87 -18.30 15.65 -18.84
C ILE A 87 -18.18 16.11 -17.39
N ILE A 88 -19.32 16.33 -16.71
CA ILE A 88 -19.34 16.77 -15.30
C ILE A 88 -18.69 15.72 -14.40
N LEU A 89 -19.04 14.44 -14.57
CA LEU A 89 -18.45 13.36 -13.80
C LEU A 89 -16.94 13.27 -14.02
N CYS A 90 -16.48 13.42 -15.27
CA CYS A 90 -15.06 13.37 -15.61
C CYS A 90 -14.29 14.58 -15.04
N LEU A 91 -14.89 15.76 -15.06
CA LEU A 91 -14.32 16.96 -14.44
C LEU A 91 -14.14 16.77 -12.93
N LEU A 92 -15.20 16.32 -12.24
CA LEU A 92 -15.14 16.03 -10.80
C LEU A 92 -14.07 14.99 -10.49
N GLN A 93 -13.99 13.91 -11.27
CA GLN A 93 -12.99 12.87 -11.10
C GLN A 93 -11.55 13.40 -11.23
N THR A 94 -11.33 14.25 -12.24
CA THR A 94 -10.05 14.89 -12.54
C THR A 94 -9.64 15.89 -11.46
N LEU A 95 -10.59 16.67 -10.92
CA LEU A 95 -10.34 17.64 -9.84
C LEU A 95 -10.04 16.96 -8.49
N LEU A 96 -10.58 15.77 -8.25
CA LEU A 96 -10.36 15.01 -7.01
C LEU A 96 -9.01 14.26 -7.00
N LEU A 97 -8.43 13.95 -8.17
CA LEU A 97 -7.16 13.23 -8.30
C LEU A 97 -5.98 13.92 -7.60
N PRO A 98 -5.73 15.24 -7.77
CA PRO A 98 -4.66 15.96 -7.07
C PRO A 98 -4.76 15.86 -5.55
N LEU A 99 -5.96 15.74 -4.98
CA LEU A 99 -6.15 15.55 -3.53
C LEU A 99 -5.63 14.19 -3.02
N SER A 100 -5.30 13.27 -3.92
CA SER A 100 -4.70 11.98 -3.59
C SER A 100 -3.18 12.02 -3.57
N LEU A 101 -2.56 13.11 -4.02
CA LEU A 101 -1.12 13.31 -3.85
C LEU A 101 -0.74 13.37 -2.38
N THR A 102 0.52 13.07 -2.10
CA THR A 102 1.08 13.11 -0.75
C THR A 102 0.89 14.51 -0.12
N PRO A 103 0.36 14.61 1.11
CA PRO A 103 0.02 15.89 1.75
C PRO A 103 1.19 16.89 1.81
N SER A 104 2.43 16.40 1.89
CA SER A 104 3.65 17.21 1.93
C SER A 104 3.89 18.01 0.65
N ARG A 105 3.33 17.60 -0.49
CA ARG A 105 3.47 18.28 -1.79
C ARG A 105 2.40 19.32 -2.05
N ILE A 106 1.33 19.33 -1.27
CA ILE A 106 0.25 20.32 -1.35
C ILE A 106 0.02 20.91 0.04
N PRO A 107 0.92 21.81 0.51
CA PRO A 107 0.86 22.40 1.84
C PRO A 107 -0.53 22.93 2.24
N PRO A 108 -1.27 23.68 1.39
CA PRO A 108 -2.57 24.24 1.79
C PRO A 108 -3.67 23.20 1.97
N LEU A 109 -3.53 21.99 1.38
CA LEU A 109 -4.56 20.94 1.41
C LEU A 109 -4.17 19.74 2.28
N SER A 110 -3.02 19.82 2.97
CA SER A 110 -2.43 18.73 3.74
C SER A 110 -3.37 18.18 4.83
N ALA A 111 -4.10 19.05 5.53
CA ALA A 111 -5.04 18.65 6.58
C ALA A 111 -6.26 17.88 6.02
N LEU A 112 -6.78 18.31 4.87
CA LEU A 112 -7.92 17.69 4.20
C LEU A 112 -7.54 16.32 3.63
N THR A 113 -6.42 16.27 2.92
CA THR A 113 -5.91 15.04 2.28
C THR A 113 -5.54 13.97 3.31
N THR A 114 -5.07 14.34 4.49
CA THR A 114 -4.73 13.35 5.54
C THR A 114 -5.98 12.79 6.24
N ARG A 115 -6.96 13.65 6.54
CA ARG A 115 -8.14 13.26 7.35
C ARG A 115 -9.25 12.61 6.53
N TYR A 116 -9.44 13.04 5.28
CA TYR A 116 -10.60 12.68 4.47
C TYR A 116 -10.25 11.84 3.24
N HIS A 117 -9.05 11.24 3.16
CA HIS A 117 -8.68 10.46 1.98
C HIS A 117 -9.63 9.30 1.69
N GLN A 118 -10.10 8.62 2.74
CA GLN A 118 -11.12 7.58 2.59
C GLN A 118 -12.41 8.11 1.94
N LEU A 119 -12.84 9.34 2.26
CA LEU A 119 -13.99 9.94 1.59
C LEU A 119 -13.69 10.22 0.12
N ILE A 120 -12.49 10.69 -0.21
CA ILE A 120 -12.06 10.91 -1.60
C ILE A 120 -12.14 9.60 -2.40
N VAL A 121 -11.62 8.50 -1.86
CA VAL A 121 -11.71 7.18 -2.52
C VAL A 121 -13.16 6.74 -2.72
N LEU A 122 -14.01 6.91 -1.70
CA LEU A 122 -15.44 6.59 -1.82
C LEU A 122 -16.13 7.46 -2.87
N THR A 123 -15.82 8.76 -2.94
CA THR A 123 -16.36 9.66 -3.96
C THR A 123 -15.89 9.23 -5.37
N GLN A 124 -14.63 8.85 -5.53
CA GLN A 124 -14.10 8.31 -6.80
C GLN A 124 -14.84 7.05 -7.24
N LEU A 125 -15.10 6.11 -6.32
CA LEU A 125 -15.89 4.91 -6.57
C LEU A 125 -17.33 5.24 -6.97
N VAL A 126 -17.99 6.18 -6.28
CA VAL A 126 -19.35 6.62 -6.65
C VAL A 126 -19.38 7.23 -8.04
N ILE A 127 -18.41 8.09 -8.38
CA ILE A 127 -18.30 8.68 -9.72
C ILE A 127 -18.11 7.58 -10.77
N PHE A 128 -17.25 6.59 -10.52
CA PHE A 128 -17.05 5.45 -11.42
C PHE A 128 -18.34 4.68 -11.65
N VAL A 129 -19.09 4.33 -10.59
CA VAL A 129 -20.36 3.60 -10.70
C VAL A 129 -21.40 4.42 -11.50
N LEU A 130 -21.52 5.72 -11.22
CA LEU A 130 -22.44 6.59 -11.96
C LEU A 130 -22.05 6.69 -13.45
N ALA A 131 -20.77 6.84 -13.76
CA ALA A 131 -20.28 6.85 -15.13
C ALA A 131 -20.52 5.50 -15.83
N TYR A 132 -20.28 4.38 -15.15
CA TYR A 132 -20.52 3.04 -15.68
C TYR A 132 -21.99 2.80 -16.03
N ILE A 133 -22.91 3.32 -15.22
CA ILE A 133 -24.35 3.29 -15.51
C ILE A 133 -24.67 4.20 -16.71
N ALA A 134 -24.12 5.42 -16.73
CA ALA A 134 -24.37 6.42 -17.78
C ALA A 134 -23.83 6.01 -19.16
N ILE A 135 -22.76 5.20 -19.21
CA ILE A 135 -22.24 4.62 -20.47
C ILE A 135 -23.23 3.63 -21.10
N GLY A 136 -24.15 3.04 -20.32
CA GLY A 136 -25.24 2.23 -20.84
C GLY A 136 -24.75 0.93 -21.51
N GLN A 137 -25.22 0.65 -22.73
CA GLN A 137 -24.88 -0.58 -23.45
C GLN A 137 -23.56 -0.49 -24.25
N ASP A 138 -23.01 0.71 -24.47
CA ASP A 138 -21.76 0.91 -25.19
C ASP A 138 -20.53 0.81 -24.25
N LYS A 139 -20.43 -0.35 -23.60
CA LYS A 139 -19.36 -0.69 -22.66
C LYS A 139 -18.15 -1.24 -23.40
N SER A 140 -17.49 -0.41 -24.19
CA SER A 140 -16.14 -0.72 -24.63
C SER A 140 -15.23 -0.89 -23.40
N PHE A 141 -14.50 -2.01 -23.32
CA PHE A 141 -13.57 -2.29 -22.23
C PHE A 141 -12.61 -1.12 -21.99
N VAL A 142 -12.10 -0.53 -23.07
CA VAL A 142 -11.17 0.61 -23.00
C VAL A 142 -11.83 1.83 -22.36
N ARG A 143 -13.11 2.08 -22.66
CA ARG A 143 -13.87 3.18 -22.04
C ARG A 143 -14.06 2.92 -20.55
N VAL A 144 -14.48 1.73 -20.16
CA VAL A 144 -14.66 1.36 -18.74
C VAL A 144 -13.33 1.43 -17.98
N ALA A 145 -12.24 0.93 -18.55
CA ALA A 145 -10.91 0.98 -17.95
C ALA A 145 -10.46 2.43 -17.66
N ARG A 146 -10.72 3.37 -18.57
CA ARG A 146 -10.40 4.79 -18.35
C ARG A 146 -11.14 5.39 -17.15
N TRP A 147 -12.39 5.01 -16.95
CA TRP A 147 -13.17 5.45 -15.79
C TRP A 147 -12.73 4.80 -14.47
N ALA A 148 -12.24 3.56 -14.53
CA ALA A 148 -11.75 2.83 -13.35
C ALA A 148 -10.36 3.29 -12.88
N LEU A 149 -9.50 3.79 -13.78
CA LEU A 149 -8.11 4.15 -13.48
C LEU A 149 -7.95 5.10 -12.27
N PRO A 150 -8.70 6.22 -12.18
CA PRO A 150 -8.57 7.11 -11.03
C PRO A 150 -8.97 6.43 -9.71
N GLU A 151 -10.03 5.62 -9.72
CA GLU A 151 -10.44 4.86 -8.54
C GLU A 151 -9.35 3.88 -8.09
N LEU A 152 -8.80 3.09 -9.02
CA LEU A 152 -7.74 2.12 -8.70
C LEU A 152 -6.51 2.78 -8.09
N VAL A 153 -6.10 3.92 -8.65
CA VAL A 153 -4.91 4.63 -8.20
C VAL A 153 -5.15 5.30 -6.85
N THR A 154 -6.28 5.97 -6.66
CA THR A 154 -6.64 6.56 -5.36
C THR A 154 -6.82 5.50 -4.28
N GLY A 155 -7.39 4.33 -4.63
CA GLY A 155 -7.48 3.17 -3.75
C GLY A 155 -6.11 2.62 -3.35
N ALA A 156 -5.18 2.52 -4.30
CA ALA A 156 -3.80 2.11 -4.02
C ALA A 156 -3.10 3.07 -3.04
N VAL A 157 -3.29 4.38 -3.20
CA VAL A 157 -2.77 5.38 -2.26
C VAL A 157 -3.35 5.20 -0.86
N GLU A 158 -4.67 5.00 -0.71
CA GLU A 158 -5.29 4.78 0.60
C GLU A 158 -4.80 3.48 1.26
N ILE A 159 -4.61 2.40 0.49
CA ILE A 159 -4.02 1.15 0.99
C ILE A 159 -2.61 1.40 1.51
N ALA A 160 -1.77 2.12 0.76
CA ALA A 160 -0.41 2.47 1.18
C ALA A 160 -0.42 3.31 2.47
N ARG A 161 -1.25 4.35 2.55
CA ARG A 161 -1.40 5.19 3.75
C ARG A 161 -1.94 4.42 4.96
N ARG A 162 -2.79 3.41 4.77
CA ARG A 162 -3.22 2.51 5.84
C ARG A 162 -2.07 1.62 6.30
N GLY A 163 -1.25 1.13 5.37
CA GLY A 163 -0.02 0.39 5.66
C GLY A 163 0.94 1.18 6.55
N GLU A 164 1.23 2.43 6.18
CA GLU A 164 2.09 3.34 6.94
C GLU A 164 1.58 3.56 8.38
N ARG A 165 0.29 3.87 8.54
CA ARG A 165 -0.34 4.03 9.86
C ARG A 165 -0.25 2.74 10.69
N GLY A 166 -0.39 1.58 10.05
CA GLY A 166 -0.25 0.29 10.70
C GLY A 166 1.19 0.01 11.17
N MET A 167 2.17 0.32 10.33
CA MET A 167 3.59 0.16 10.66
C MET A 167 4.02 1.11 11.79
N GLU A 168 3.56 2.36 11.77
CA GLU A 168 3.86 3.32 12.83
C GLU A 168 3.28 2.89 14.19
N LYS A 169 2.06 2.33 14.21
CA LYS A 169 1.47 1.77 15.43
C LYS A 169 2.28 0.60 15.99
N ARG A 170 2.69 -0.34 15.14
CA ARG A 170 3.53 -1.48 15.55
C ARG A 170 4.88 -1.03 16.11
N LEU A 171 5.51 -0.01 15.50
CA LEU A 171 6.73 0.60 16.02
C LEU A 171 6.52 1.20 17.42
N LYS A 172 5.42 1.93 17.63
CA LYS A 172 5.06 2.49 18.93
C LYS A 172 4.76 1.42 19.98
N GLU A 173 4.11 0.32 19.60
CA GLU A 173 3.85 -0.82 20.49
C GLU A 173 5.15 -1.50 20.92
N LEU A 174 6.09 -1.72 20.00
CA LEU A 174 7.41 -2.27 20.31
C LEU A 174 8.19 -1.35 21.27
N GLU A 175 8.08 -0.03 21.09
CA GLU A 175 8.66 0.95 22.01
C GLU A 175 7.97 0.92 23.38
N ALA A 176 6.64 0.81 23.44
CA ALA A 176 5.90 0.74 24.70
C ALA A 176 6.22 -0.53 25.51
N LEU A 177 6.38 -1.68 24.84
CA LEU A 177 6.81 -2.92 25.48
C LEU A 177 8.22 -2.80 26.08
N ARG A 178 9.13 -2.05 25.45
CA ARG A 178 10.44 -1.71 26.00
C ARG A 178 10.33 -0.89 27.29
N TYR A 179 9.46 0.13 27.33
CA TYR A 179 9.29 0.98 28.52
C TYR A 179 8.61 0.24 29.69
N ASN A 180 7.65 -0.64 29.42
CA ASN A 180 7.02 -1.44 30.48
C ASN A 180 7.96 -2.52 31.06
N ALA A 181 8.90 -3.04 30.27
CA ALA A 181 9.93 -3.96 30.76
C ALA A 181 10.98 -3.28 31.67
N LYS A 182 11.08 -1.94 31.66
CA LYS A 182 11.95 -1.19 32.58
C LYS A 182 11.41 -1.09 34.01
N GLY A 183 10.16 -1.46 34.27
CA GLY A 183 9.51 -1.27 35.59
C GLY A 183 9.31 0.21 35.95
N PRO A 184 8.42 0.53 36.92
CA PRO A 184 8.29 1.88 37.46
C PRO A 184 9.53 2.35 38.21
#